data_AF-A0A7V6ZN16-F1
#
_entry.id   AF-A0A7V6ZN16-F1
#
_cell.length_a   1.000
_cell.length_b   1.000
_cell.length_c   1.000
_cell.angle_alpha   90.00
_cell.angle_beta   90.00
_cell.angle_gamma   90.00
#
_symmetry.space_group_name_H-M   'P 1'
#
loop_
_entity.id
_entity.type
_entity.pdbx_description
1 polymer ?
#
loop_
_entity_poly.entity_id
_entity_poly.type
_entity_poly.pdbx_seq_one_letter_code
_entity_poly.pdbx_strand_id
1 'polypeptide(L)'
;MRILAVTAVLAFFAAAAYAGAEQRLETETLCATIWQPVCAIRGQQSHTFANACSAAAAGWQVTREGSCDGGNGRRISLCLGPDCRQPGAAALAQIR
;
A
#
# COMPACT_ATOMS: atom_id res chain seq x y z
N MET A 1 -10.23 3.15 -56.45
CA MET A 1 -8.91 3.50 -55.86
C MET A 1 -8.98 4.73 -54.93
N ARG A 2 -9.65 5.84 -55.30
CA ARG A 2 -9.80 7.02 -54.42
C ARG A 2 -10.58 6.76 -53.12
N ILE A 3 -11.65 5.97 -53.19
CA ILE A 3 -12.49 5.62 -52.03
C ILE A 3 -11.72 4.79 -50.99
N LEU A 4 -10.92 3.82 -51.44
CA LEU A 4 -10.06 2.99 -50.58
C LEU A 4 -9.02 3.81 -49.82
N ALA A 5 -8.45 4.84 -50.45
CA ALA A 5 -7.50 5.76 -49.82
C ALA A 5 -8.19 6.60 -48.73
N VAL A 6 -9.40 7.10 -48.99
CA VAL A 6 -10.18 7.89 -48.00
C VAL A 6 -10.57 7.02 -46.81
N THR A 7 -11.06 5.80 -47.04
CA THR A 7 -11.44 4.89 -45.94
C THR A 7 -10.23 4.45 -45.11
N ALA A 8 -9.07 4.23 -45.73
CA ALA A 8 -7.84 3.88 -45.01
C ALA A 8 -7.33 5.04 -44.14
N VAL A 9 -7.39 6.27 -44.65
CA VAL A 9 -7.02 7.48 -43.90
C VAL A 9 -7.96 7.70 -42.72
N LEU A 10 -9.27 7.58 -42.92
CA LEU A 10 -10.26 7.70 -41.85
C LEU A 10 -10.11 6.63 -40.77
N ALA A 11 -9.85 5.37 -41.17
CA ALA A 11 -9.60 4.27 -40.24
C ALA A 11 -8.31 4.47 -39.43
N PHE A 12 -7.26 5.02 -40.03
CA PHE A 12 -6.00 5.34 -39.33
C PHE A 12 -6.18 6.45 -38.28
N PHE A 13 -6.86 7.55 -38.65
CA PHE A 13 -7.16 8.64 -37.70
C PHE A 13 -8.09 8.19 -36.57
N ALA A 14 -9.10 7.37 -36.88
CA ALA A 14 -9.95 6.75 -35.88
C ALA A 14 -9.13 5.87 -34.93
N ALA A 15 -8.32 4.94 -35.46
CA ALA A 15 -7.49 4.06 -34.63
C ALA A 15 -6.53 4.82 -33.72
N ALA A 16 -5.90 5.90 -34.21
CA ALA A 16 -5.03 6.77 -33.39
C ALA A 16 -5.80 7.51 -32.29
N ALA A 17 -7.06 7.89 -32.52
CA ALA A 17 -7.92 8.50 -31.51
C ALA A 17 -8.42 7.50 -30.45
N TYR A 18 -8.61 6.23 -30.81
CA TYR A 18 -9.08 5.18 -29.90
C TYR A 18 -7.94 4.42 -29.19
N ALA A 19 -6.69 4.56 -29.64
CA ALA A 19 -5.51 3.96 -29.00
C ALA A 19 -5.08 4.64 -27.68
N GLY A 20 -5.77 5.71 -27.27
CA GLY A 20 -5.54 6.40 -26.00
C GLY A 20 -6.36 5.88 -24.81
N ALA A 21 -7.15 4.82 -24.98
CA ALA A 21 -8.05 4.30 -23.94
C ALA A 21 -7.54 3.00 -23.30
N GLU A 22 -6.23 2.87 -23.06
CA GLU A 22 -5.76 2.07 -21.92
C GLU A 22 -5.68 2.99 -20.70
N GLN A 23 -6.85 3.30 -20.10
CA GLN A 23 -6.86 3.81 -18.74
C GLN A 23 -6.44 2.66 -17.83
N ARG A 24 -5.13 2.55 -17.57
CA ARG A 24 -4.65 2.02 -16.30
C ARG A 24 -5.38 2.85 -15.25
N LEU A 25 -6.42 2.26 -14.65
CA LEU A 25 -6.95 2.75 -13.39
C LEU A 25 -5.74 2.70 -12.48
N GLU A 26 -5.09 3.86 -12.33
CA GLU A 26 -4.16 4.11 -11.24
C GLU A 26 -4.95 3.68 -10.02
N THR A 27 -4.62 2.51 -9.46
CA THR A 27 -5.28 2.02 -8.25
C THR A 27 -4.77 2.92 -7.14
N GLU A 28 -5.28 4.15 -7.13
CA GLU A 28 -5.27 5.00 -5.96
C GLU A 28 -5.90 4.12 -4.89
N THR A 29 -5.10 3.72 -3.91
CA THR A 29 -5.55 2.75 -2.92
C THR A 29 -6.58 3.45 -2.05
N LEU A 30 -7.85 3.29 -2.40
CA LEU A 30 -8.97 3.88 -1.67
C LEU A 30 -9.13 3.10 -0.36
N CYS A 31 -8.70 3.70 0.73
CA CYS A 31 -8.96 3.17 2.06
C CYS A 31 -10.22 3.79 2.64
N ALA A 32 -11.07 2.94 3.22
CA ALA A 32 -12.21 3.42 3.98
C ALA A 32 -11.74 4.26 5.18
N THR A 33 -12.46 5.34 5.48
CA THR A 33 -12.19 6.21 6.65
C THR A 33 -12.76 5.61 7.94
N ILE A 34 -12.52 4.31 8.15
CA ILE A 34 -12.93 3.61 9.37
C ILE A 34 -11.84 3.73 10.43
N TRP A 35 -12.27 3.87 11.68
CA TRP A 35 -11.38 3.90 12.83
C TRP A 35 -11.28 2.51 13.48
N GLN A 36 -10.23 1.79 13.12
CA GLN A 36 -9.86 0.47 13.65
C GLN A 36 -8.33 0.46 13.81
N PRO A 37 -7.80 1.09 14.88
CA PRO A 37 -6.39 1.42 14.93
C PRO A 37 -5.50 0.19 14.91
N VAL A 38 -4.39 0.27 14.20
CA VAL A 38 -3.38 -0.79 14.15
C VAL A 38 -1.99 -0.23 14.40
N CYS A 39 -1.14 -1.03 15.03
CA CYS A 39 0.26 -0.69 15.22
C CYS A 39 1.07 -1.34 14.11
N ALA A 40 1.74 -0.50 13.32
CA ALA A 40 2.56 -0.94 12.22
C ALA A 40 4.01 -0.48 12.41
N ILE A 41 4.95 -1.22 11.84
CA ILE A 41 6.38 -0.95 11.93
C ILE A 41 7.00 -0.74 10.55
N ARG A 42 8.02 0.12 10.49
CA ARG A 42 8.88 0.34 9.34
C ARG A 42 10.32 0.50 9.82
N GLY A 43 11.15 -0.53 9.59
CA GLY A 43 12.50 -0.57 10.12
C GLY A 43 12.49 -0.57 11.65
N GLN A 44 13.00 0.50 12.28
CA GLN A 44 13.02 0.68 13.73
C GLN A 44 11.92 1.60 14.27
N GLN A 45 11.05 2.12 13.39
CA GLN A 45 9.96 3.03 13.78
C GLN A 45 8.65 2.25 13.89
N SER A 46 7.85 2.57 14.92
CA SER A 46 6.47 2.12 15.07
C SER A 46 5.51 3.30 15.00
N HIS A 47 4.40 3.16 14.27
CA HIS A 47 3.39 4.20 14.16
C HIS A 47 1.98 3.60 14.19
N THR A 48 1.06 4.31 14.82
CA THR A 48 -0.35 3.93 14.88
C THR A 48 -1.08 4.47 13.64
N PHE A 49 -1.73 3.59 12.91
CA PHE A 49 -2.56 3.94 11.76
C PHE A 49 -4.04 3.80 12.08
N ALA A 50 -4.88 4.58 11.41
CA ALA A 50 -6.34 4.58 11.62
C ALA A 50 -6.97 3.22 11.28
N ASN A 51 -6.42 2.49 10.31
CA ASN A 51 -6.80 1.12 9.94
C ASN A 51 -5.71 0.40 9.14
N ALA A 52 -5.87 -0.93 9.00
CA ALA A 52 -4.92 -1.79 8.28
C ALA A 52 -4.69 -1.38 6.81
N CYS A 53 -5.74 -0.91 6.12
CA CYS A 53 -5.62 -0.43 4.75
C CYS A 53 -4.68 0.77 4.67
N SER A 54 -4.86 1.78 5.53
CA SER A 54 -4.01 2.98 5.56
C SER A 54 -2.54 2.65 5.88
N ALA A 55 -2.29 1.67 6.75
CA ALA A 55 -0.94 1.18 7.02
C ALA A 55 -0.31 0.52 5.79
N ALA A 56 -1.06 -0.36 5.11
CA ALA A 56 -0.60 -1.05 3.90
C ALA A 56 -0.36 -0.08 2.74
N ALA A 57 -1.26 0.89 2.53
CA ALA A 57 -1.12 1.94 1.52
C ALA A 57 0.12 2.82 1.76
N ALA A 58 0.46 3.08 3.03
CA ALA A 58 1.69 3.77 3.41
C ALA A 58 2.96 2.89 3.33
N GLY A 59 2.83 1.60 3.04
CA GLY A 59 3.93 0.64 2.98
C GLY A 59 4.51 0.27 4.35
N TRP A 60 3.65 0.20 5.37
CA TRP A 60 4.01 -0.24 6.72
C TRP A 60 3.52 -1.66 6.98
N GLN A 61 4.27 -2.41 7.79
CA GLN A 61 3.89 -3.78 8.16
C GLN A 61 3.10 -3.76 9.48
N VAL A 62 1.84 -4.16 9.44
CA VAL A 62 1.01 -4.27 10.64
C VAL A 62 1.52 -5.41 11.51
N THR A 63 1.85 -5.11 12.77
CA THR A 63 2.36 -6.09 13.74
C THR A 63 1.28 -6.53 14.73
N ARG A 64 0.41 -5.61 15.15
CA ARG A 64 -0.68 -5.90 16.08
C ARG A 64 -1.88 -4.97 15.85
N GLU A 65 -3.05 -5.46 16.22
CA GLU A 65 -4.25 -4.65 16.36
C GLU A 65 -4.15 -3.72 17.57
N GLY A 66 -4.78 -2.54 17.48
CA GLY A 66 -4.72 -1.48 18.46
C GLY A 66 -3.56 -0.49 18.27
N SER A 67 -3.56 0.60 19.04
CA SER A 67 -2.48 1.60 19.04
C SER A 67 -1.16 1.01 19.54
N CYS A 68 -0.04 1.49 19.00
CA CYS A 68 1.29 1.19 19.52
C CYS A 68 1.46 1.61 20.99
N ASP A 69 0.75 2.66 21.42
CA ASP A 69 0.79 3.18 22.80
C ASP A 69 -0.18 2.46 23.75
N GLY A 70 -1.06 1.60 23.21
CA GLY A 70 -2.09 0.87 23.95
C GLY A 70 -1.56 -0.22 24.90
N GLY A 71 -0.25 -0.31 25.08
CA GLY A 71 0.39 -1.14 26.09
C GLY A 71 1.01 -0.30 27.18
N ASN A 72 0.20 0.53 27.89
CA ASN A 72 0.55 1.28 29.09
C ASN A 72 1.92 1.99 29.07
N GLY A 73 1.92 3.32 29.07
CA GLY A 73 3.11 4.18 29.21
C GLY A 73 3.94 4.01 30.49
N ARG A 74 4.38 2.79 30.83
CA ARG A 74 5.36 2.39 31.85
C ARG A 74 6.01 1.04 31.50
N ARG A 75 6.47 0.85 30.27
CA ARG A 75 7.74 0.14 30.10
C ARG A 75 8.78 1.19 29.82
N ILE A 76 9.53 1.51 30.87
CA ILE A 76 10.86 2.05 30.72
C ILE A 76 11.64 1.00 29.90
N SER A 77 11.48 1.01 28.58
CA SER A 77 12.36 0.31 27.65
C SER A 77 13.59 1.19 27.49
N LEU A 78 14.31 1.37 28.60
CA LEU A 78 15.71 1.72 28.51
C LEU A 78 16.39 0.45 28.03
N CYS A 79 16.66 0.38 26.73
CA CYS A 79 17.65 -0.55 26.20
C CYS A 79 18.98 -0.19 26.87
N LEU A 80 19.29 -0.82 27.99
CA LEU A 80 20.53 -0.60 28.75
C LEU A 80 21.62 -1.61 28.35
N GLY A 81 21.59 -2.11 27.11
CA GLY A 81 22.56 -3.10 26.61
C GLY A 81 22.59 -3.20 25.08
N PRO A 82 23.69 -3.73 24.49
CA PRO A 82 23.92 -3.75 23.05
C PRO A 82 23.13 -4.83 22.26
N ASP A 83 22.33 -5.67 22.92
CA ASP A 83 21.67 -6.85 22.31
C ASP A 83 20.13 -6.83 22.38
N CYS A 84 19.48 -5.78 21.88
CA CYS A 84 18.02 -5.82 21.73
C CYS A 84 17.62 -6.67 20.51
N ARG A 85 17.42 -7.97 20.74
CA ARG A 85 16.96 -8.95 19.74
C ARG A 85 15.44 -8.84 19.49
N GLN A 86 15.08 -8.57 18.23
CA GLN A 86 13.72 -8.38 17.73
C GLN A 86 12.88 -9.69 17.72
N PRO A 87 11.61 -9.67 18.12
CA PRO A 87 10.64 -10.71 17.72
C PRO A 87 10.10 -10.36 16.31
N GLY A 88 10.79 -10.83 15.27
CA GLY A 88 10.44 -10.53 13.86
C GLY A 88 10.66 -11.68 12.87
N ALA A 89 10.71 -12.94 13.33
CA ALA A 89 11.10 -14.07 12.48
C ALA A 89 9.97 -15.04 12.08
N ALA A 90 8.69 -14.65 12.09
CA ALA A 90 7.60 -15.62 11.92
C ALA A 90 6.41 -15.23 11.01
N ALA A 91 6.56 -14.33 10.04
CA ALA A 91 5.44 -13.99 9.14
C ALA A 91 5.79 -13.97 7.64
N LEU A 92 6.83 -14.71 7.22
CA LEU A 92 7.05 -15.06 5.81
C LEU A 92 6.75 -16.55 5.62
N ALA A 93 5.48 -16.91 5.72
CA ALA A 93 5.00 -18.18 5.20
C ALA A 93 3.56 -17.99 4.71
N GLN A 94 3.41 -18.17 3.40
CA GLN A 94 2.16 -18.47 2.69
C GLN A 94 1.28 -17.28 2.28
N ILE A 95 1.56 -16.74 1.11
CA ILE A 95 0.56 -16.77 0.02
C ILE A 95 1.31 -17.05 -1.28
N ARG A 96 1.16 -18.29 -1.79
CA ARG A 96 1.55 -18.72 -3.14
C ARG A 96 0.28 -19.10 -3.87
#